data_AF-A0A1A6AL64-F1
#
_entry.id   AF-A0A1A6AL64-F1
#
_cell.length_a   1.000
_cell.length_b   1.000
_cell.length_c   1.000
_cell.angle_alpha   90.00
_cell.angle_beta   90.00
_cell.angle_gamma   90.00
#
_symmetry.space_group_name_H-M   'P 1'
#
loop_
_entity.id
_entity.type
_entity.pdbx_description
1 polymer ?
#
loop_
_entity_poly.entity_id
_entity_poly.type
_entity_poly.pdbx_seq_one_letter_code
_entity_poly.pdbx_strand_id
1 'polypeptide(L)'
;MDKIKLFLKKHKFPIFILVIVVLVGIGFGTYNYNKVQAYNNLITTANKYMSQDDYDKAEALFEQSLKYKEDSLVEKNIKLAVTLKKFKEIYDDGMKLANDKKYLEAIEKFKTIDKSGLKWYSNAQKEINECKKQFIAQNMQLANDSAKNGKYDDANKYLNDILKIDSNNEDAKNLKDSIDEAMNQKQENSKPMEETKQVAQNNTEQSNVKNNSNLNNDKGNEYSGKMKEIDNEIYAIESQKKGMYKGSEEYRQALQQQIDLLKQKNDLIDQMQK
;
A
#
# COMPACT_ATOMS: atom_id res chain seq x y z
N MET A 1 -84.74 -19.44 19.84
CA MET A 1 -83.76 -18.72 20.69
C MET A 1 -83.35 -19.52 21.93
N ASP A 2 -84.19 -20.40 22.48
CA ASP A 2 -83.89 -21.09 23.75
C ASP A 2 -82.79 -22.15 23.69
N LYS A 3 -82.62 -22.81 22.53
CA LYS A 3 -81.54 -23.81 22.34
C LYS A 3 -80.14 -23.18 22.42
N ILE A 4 -79.97 -21.96 21.89
CA ILE A 4 -78.70 -21.21 21.94
C ILE A 4 -78.41 -20.76 23.37
N LYS A 5 -79.42 -20.24 24.09
CA LYS A 5 -79.27 -19.86 25.50
C LYS A 5 -78.95 -21.06 26.40
N LEU A 6 -79.52 -22.23 26.14
CA LEU A 6 -79.25 -23.48 26.87
C LEU A 6 -77.84 -24.03 26.58
N PHE A 7 -77.42 -23.99 25.32
CA PHE A 7 -76.06 -24.37 24.89
C PHE A 7 -75.00 -23.49 25.53
N LEU A 8 -75.19 -22.16 25.49
CA LEU A 8 -74.33 -21.19 26.16
C LEU A 8 -74.30 -21.47 27.67
N LYS A 9 -75.45 -21.72 28.32
CA LYS A 9 -75.50 -22.01 29.75
C LYS A 9 -74.70 -23.28 30.15
N LYS A 10 -74.73 -24.32 29.32
CA LYS A 10 -74.04 -25.60 29.55
C LYS A 10 -72.53 -25.53 29.25
N HIS A 11 -72.11 -24.71 28.28
CA HIS A 11 -70.72 -24.60 27.82
C HIS A 11 -70.03 -23.27 28.19
N LYS A 12 -70.62 -22.46 29.07
CA LYS A 12 -70.04 -21.19 29.57
C LYS A 12 -68.59 -21.34 30.04
N PHE A 13 -68.30 -22.37 30.82
CA PHE A 13 -66.96 -22.63 31.36
C PHE A 13 -65.94 -23.00 30.27
N PRO A 14 -66.18 -23.99 29.39
CA PRO A 14 -65.23 -24.29 28.31
C PRO A 14 -65.09 -23.16 27.28
N ILE A 15 -66.15 -22.40 26.99
CA ILE A 15 -66.06 -21.22 26.11
C ILE A 15 -65.18 -20.14 26.75
N PHE A 16 -65.33 -19.91 28.06
CA PHE A 16 -64.51 -18.95 28.79
C PHE A 16 -63.02 -19.34 28.80
N ILE A 17 -62.70 -20.62 29.01
CA ILE A 17 -61.32 -21.13 28.93
C ILE A 17 -60.76 -20.94 27.52
N LEU A 18 -61.54 -21.22 26.48
CA LEU A 18 -61.11 -21.04 25.08
C LEU A 18 -60.79 -19.57 24.76
N VAL A 19 -61.59 -18.63 25.26
CA VAL A 19 -61.32 -17.19 25.12
C VAL A 19 -60.03 -16.79 25.82
N ILE A 20 -59.77 -17.30 27.04
CA ILE A 20 -58.50 -17.03 27.75
C ILE A 20 -57.30 -17.57 26.97
N VAL A 21 -57.39 -18.80 26.45
CA VAL A 21 -56.30 -19.39 25.65
C VAL A 21 -56.01 -18.56 24.39
N VAL A 22 -57.04 -18.06 23.71
CA VAL A 22 -56.88 -17.17 22.55
C VAL A 22 -56.25 -15.84 22.96
N LEU A 23 -56.70 -15.21 24.05
CA LEU A 23 -56.12 -13.94 24.54
C LEU A 23 -54.66 -14.10 24.98
N VAL A 24 -54.32 -15.21 25.66
CA VAL A 24 -52.94 -15.55 26.03
C VAL A 24 -52.10 -15.82 24.78
N GLY A 25 -52.64 -16.53 23.79
CA GLY A 25 -51.97 -16.78 22.52
C GLY A 25 -51.68 -15.50 21.73
N ILE A 26 -52.65 -14.57 21.68
CA ILE A 26 -52.47 -13.24 21.07
C ILE A 26 -51.42 -12.44 21.84
N GLY A 27 -51.54 -12.34 23.16
CA GLY A 27 -50.58 -11.60 24.01
C GLY A 27 -49.16 -12.15 23.87
N PHE A 28 -49.00 -13.47 23.90
CA PHE A 28 -47.71 -14.13 23.71
C PHE A 28 -47.16 -13.94 22.30
N GLY A 29 -48.02 -14.01 21.27
CA GLY A 29 -47.65 -13.78 19.88
C GLY A 29 -47.16 -12.35 19.64
N THR A 30 -47.91 -11.34 20.10
CA THR A 30 -47.54 -9.93 19.97
C THR A 30 -46.26 -9.61 20.75
N TYR A 31 -46.10 -10.16 21.96
CA TYR A 31 -44.89 -9.98 22.76
C TYR A 31 -43.64 -10.53 22.04
N ASN A 32 -43.71 -11.77 21.55
CA ASN A 32 -42.59 -12.38 20.83
C ASN A 32 -42.30 -11.68 19.50
N TYR A 33 -43.33 -11.24 18.78
CA TYR A 33 -43.16 -10.47 17.54
C TYR A 33 -42.40 -9.16 17.77
N ASN A 34 -42.80 -8.38 18.79
CA ASN A 34 -42.14 -7.12 19.13
C ASN A 34 -40.68 -7.34 19.54
N LYS A 35 -40.40 -8.43 20.27
CA LYS A 35 -39.05 -8.81 20.69
C LYS A 35 -38.14 -9.11 19.48
N VAL A 36 -38.64 -9.87 18.50
CA VAL A 36 -37.91 -10.21 17.27
C VAL A 36 -37.68 -8.98 16.39
N GLN A 37 -38.69 -8.11 16.25
CA GLN A 37 -38.55 -6.87 15.49
C GLN A 37 -37.52 -5.91 16.09
N ALA A 38 -37.54 -5.74 17.41
CA ALA A 38 -36.56 -4.91 18.11
C ALA A 38 -35.13 -5.45 17.90
N TYR A 39 -34.94 -6.77 18.04
CA TYR A 39 -33.66 -7.42 17.74
C TYR A 39 -33.18 -7.12 16.32
N ASN A 40 -34.02 -7.38 15.30
CA ASN A 40 -33.65 -7.17 13.90
C ASN A 40 -33.30 -5.70 13.60
N ASN A 41 -34.08 -4.76 14.14
CA ASN A 41 -33.82 -3.33 13.95
C ASN A 41 -32.47 -2.90 14.55
N LEU A 42 -32.10 -3.43 15.72
CA LEU A 42 -30.80 -3.18 16.35
C LEU A 42 -29.66 -3.72 15.48
N ILE A 43 -29.77 -4.95 14.98
CA ILE A 43 -28.76 -5.55 14.08
C ILE A 43 -28.62 -4.74 12.79
N THR A 44 -29.74 -4.38 12.14
CA THR A 44 -29.70 -3.58 10.91
C THR A 44 -29.05 -2.22 11.13
N THR A 45 -29.37 -1.56 12.25
CA THR A 45 -28.79 -0.26 12.59
C THR A 45 -27.31 -0.38 12.95
N ALA A 46 -26.91 -1.42 13.69
CA ALA A 46 -25.51 -1.70 14.01
C ALA A 46 -24.68 -1.92 12.73
N ASN A 47 -25.18 -2.73 11.80
CA ASN A 47 -24.55 -2.97 10.50
C ASN A 47 -24.42 -1.68 9.66
N LYS A 48 -25.39 -0.77 9.75
CA LYS A 48 -25.30 0.55 9.11
C LYS A 48 -24.18 1.38 9.73
N TYR A 49 -24.01 1.36 11.06
CA TYR A 49 -22.90 2.06 11.69
C TYR A 49 -21.54 1.42 11.39
N MET A 50 -21.47 0.09 11.26
CA MET A 50 -20.26 -0.60 10.77
C MET A 50 -19.83 -0.10 9.40
N SER A 51 -20.77 0.10 8.47
CA SER A 51 -20.46 0.60 7.12
C SER A 51 -20.12 2.09 7.07
N GLN A 52 -20.55 2.85 8.09
CA GLN A 52 -20.22 4.26 8.30
C GLN A 52 -18.94 4.47 9.15
N ASP A 53 -18.26 3.40 9.55
CA ASP A 53 -17.07 3.40 10.42
C ASP A 53 -17.29 3.95 11.83
N ASP A 54 -18.55 4.02 12.26
CA ASP A 54 -18.93 4.39 13.63
C ASP A 54 -19.02 3.10 14.47
N TYR A 55 -17.85 2.51 14.71
CA TYR A 55 -17.74 1.20 15.36
C TYR A 55 -18.20 1.22 16.82
N ASP A 56 -18.07 2.36 17.51
CA ASP A 56 -18.57 2.55 18.88
C ASP A 56 -20.10 2.38 18.94
N LYS A 57 -20.84 3.05 18.04
CA LYS A 57 -22.30 2.88 17.98
C LYS A 57 -22.70 1.49 17.50
N ALA A 58 -21.95 0.91 16.57
CA ALA A 58 -22.20 -0.44 16.11
C ALA A 58 -22.08 -1.47 17.25
N GLU A 59 -20.98 -1.42 18.01
CA GLU A 59 -20.72 -2.27 19.18
C GLU A 59 -21.86 -2.16 20.20
N ALA A 60 -22.19 -0.94 20.62
CA ALA A 60 -23.25 -0.70 21.60
C ALA A 60 -24.63 -1.22 21.16
N LEU A 61 -24.94 -1.17 19.86
CA LEU A 61 -26.20 -1.69 19.33
C LEU A 61 -26.20 -3.21 19.21
N PHE A 62 -25.07 -3.83 18.86
CA PHE A 62 -24.95 -5.28 18.90
C PHE A 62 -25.08 -5.81 20.34
N GLU A 63 -24.44 -5.18 21.33
CA GLU A 63 -24.60 -5.55 22.74
C GLU A 63 -26.06 -5.40 23.22
N GLN A 64 -26.73 -4.33 22.81
CA GLN A 64 -28.16 -4.16 23.10
C GLN A 64 -29.03 -5.26 22.49
N SER A 65 -28.69 -5.73 21.28
CA SER A 65 -29.44 -6.81 20.63
C SER A 65 -29.33 -8.14 21.38
N LEU A 66 -28.20 -8.42 22.04
CA LEU A 66 -28.01 -9.64 22.84
C LEU A 66 -28.95 -9.75 24.04
N LYS A 67 -29.52 -8.63 24.51
CA LYS A 67 -30.57 -8.64 25.56
C LYS A 67 -31.86 -9.30 25.10
N TYR A 68 -32.09 -9.39 23.79
CA TYR A 68 -33.26 -10.02 23.21
C TYR A 68 -33.03 -11.52 22.96
N LYS A 69 -31.84 -11.90 22.50
CA LYS A 69 -31.49 -13.28 22.17
C LYS A 69 -29.98 -13.43 22.16
N GLU A 70 -29.47 -14.51 22.75
CA GLU A 70 -28.09 -14.94 22.57
C GLU A 70 -27.83 -15.34 21.12
N ASP A 71 -26.82 -14.73 20.50
CA ASP A 71 -26.49 -14.96 19.11
C ASP A 71 -24.98 -14.88 18.90
N SER A 72 -24.36 -16.03 18.65
CA SER A 72 -22.91 -16.13 18.47
C SER A 72 -22.40 -15.35 17.24
N LEU A 73 -23.26 -15.06 16.25
CA LEU A 73 -22.89 -14.21 15.13
C LEU A 73 -22.79 -12.74 15.57
N VAL A 74 -23.69 -12.30 16.45
CA VAL A 74 -23.66 -10.96 17.02
C VAL A 74 -22.43 -10.77 17.90
N GLU A 75 -22.08 -11.76 18.74
CA GLU A 75 -20.84 -11.73 19.52
C GLU A 75 -19.58 -11.62 18.64
N LYS A 76 -19.57 -12.30 17.49
CA LYS A 76 -18.49 -12.15 16.50
C LYS A 76 -18.47 -10.74 15.90
N ASN A 77 -19.63 -10.16 15.62
CA ASN A 77 -19.72 -8.79 15.10
C ASN A 77 -19.27 -7.73 16.12
N ILE A 78 -19.54 -7.93 17.41
CA ILE A 78 -18.99 -7.08 18.50
C ILE A 78 -17.46 -7.11 18.45
N LYS A 79 -16.86 -8.31 18.45
CA LYS A 79 -15.40 -8.46 18.36
C LYS A 79 -14.83 -7.83 17.09
N LEU A 80 -15.54 -7.94 15.97
CA LEU A 80 -15.17 -7.29 14.72
C LEU A 80 -15.21 -5.76 14.84
N ALA A 81 -16.27 -5.18 15.40
CA ALA A 81 -16.39 -3.74 15.62
C ALA A 81 -15.24 -3.20 16.46
N VAL A 82 -14.93 -3.84 17.59
CA VAL A 82 -13.79 -3.49 18.46
C VAL A 82 -12.46 -3.53 17.69
N THR A 83 -12.26 -4.57 16.88
CA THR A 83 -11.05 -4.75 16.09
C THR A 83 -10.92 -3.65 15.03
N LEU A 84 -11.99 -3.35 14.31
CA LEU A 84 -12.00 -2.32 13.28
C LEU A 84 -11.84 -0.91 13.86
N LYS A 85 -12.40 -0.64 15.05
CA LYS A 85 -12.17 0.60 15.80
C LYS A 85 -10.68 0.81 16.06
N LYS A 86 -10.02 -0.19 16.66
CA LYS A 86 -8.59 -0.13 16.94
C LYS A 86 -7.78 0.13 15.66
N PHE A 87 -8.09 -0.56 14.56
CA PHE A 87 -7.35 -0.35 13.32
C PHE A 87 -7.62 0.99 12.65
N LYS A 88 -8.83 1.53 12.77
CA LYS A 88 -9.13 2.90 12.35
C LYS A 88 -8.29 3.90 13.12
N GLU A 89 -8.19 3.78 14.43
CA GLU A 89 -7.35 4.66 15.26
C GLU A 89 -5.86 4.57 14.85
N ILE A 90 -5.35 3.35 14.65
CA ILE A 90 -3.98 3.13 14.15
C ILE A 90 -3.78 3.78 12.78
N TYR A 91 -4.77 3.66 11.88
CA TYR A 91 -4.71 4.24 10.54
C TYR A 91 -4.70 5.78 10.61
N ASP A 92 -5.59 6.37 11.40
CA ASP A 92 -5.68 7.82 11.59
C ASP A 92 -4.37 8.39 12.18
N ASP A 93 -3.77 7.70 13.16
CA ASP A 93 -2.46 8.03 13.71
C ASP A 93 -1.34 7.94 12.65
N GLY A 94 -1.36 6.88 11.83
CA GLY A 94 -0.40 6.71 10.73
C GLY A 94 -0.51 7.83 9.69
N MET A 95 -1.74 8.24 9.36
CA MET A 95 -2.00 9.36 8.46
C MET A 95 -1.48 10.68 9.02
N LYS A 96 -1.63 10.92 10.33
CA LYS A 96 -1.06 12.10 10.99
C LYS A 96 0.46 12.13 10.89
N LEU A 97 1.12 10.99 11.16
CA LEU A 97 2.58 10.86 11.00
C LEU A 97 3.03 11.09 9.56
N ALA A 98 2.29 10.57 8.58
CA ALA A 98 2.58 10.77 7.16
C ALA A 98 2.46 12.25 6.74
N ASN A 99 1.42 12.94 7.22
CA ASN A 99 1.23 14.38 6.99
C ASN A 99 2.35 15.22 7.62
N ASP A 100 2.86 14.80 8.79
CA ASP A 100 4.01 15.42 9.45
C ASP A 100 5.36 15.04 8.80
N LYS A 101 5.34 14.35 7.64
CA LYS A 101 6.50 13.82 6.90
C LYS A 101 7.36 12.82 7.69
N LYS A 102 6.82 12.26 8.77
CA LYS A 102 7.44 11.19 9.55
C LYS A 102 7.18 9.84 8.91
N TYR A 103 7.62 9.68 7.66
CA TYR A 103 7.23 8.56 6.81
C TYR A 103 7.61 7.19 7.38
N LEU A 104 8.78 7.07 8.02
CA LEU A 104 9.20 5.80 8.63
C LEU A 104 8.31 5.44 9.84
N GLU A 105 8.01 6.40 10.71
CA GLU A 105 7.09 6.21 11.84
C GLU A 105 5.68 5.84 11.35
N ALA A 106 5.20 6.50 10.30
CA ALA A 106 3.92 6.19 9.65
C ALA A 106 3.88 4.77 9.10
N ILE A 107 4.93 4.35 8.38
CA ILE A 107 5.07 2.99 7.84
C ILE A 107 5.01 1.95 8.97
N GLU A 108 5.77 2.14 10.05
CA GLU A 108 5.74 1.21 11.18
C GLU A 108 4.36 1.17 11.85
N LYS A 109 3.69 2.31 12.00
CA LYS A 109 2.32 2.37 12.52
C LYS A 109 1.35 1.58 11.62
N PHE A 110 1.37 1.81 10.31
CA PHE A 110 0.51 1.13 9.34
C PHE A 110 0.76 -0.39 9.28
N LYS A 111 2.01 -0.85 9.44
CA LYS A 111 2.35 -2.28 9.47
C LYS A 111 1.68 -3.04 10.62
N THR A 112 1.27 -2.35 11.69
CA THR A 112 0.55 -2.98 12.80
C THR A 112 -0.90 -3.34 12.46
N ILE A 113 -1.43 -2.83 11.33
CA ILE A 113 -2.73 -3.25 10.81
C ILE A 113 -2.56 -4.55 10.05
N ASP A 114 -3.17 -5.62 10.55
CA ASP A 114 -3.18 -6.92 9.90
C ASP A 114 -4.44 -7.13 9.04
N LYS A 115 -4.54 -8.28 8.35
CA LYS A 115 -5.62 -8.59 7.40
C LYS A 115 -7.02 -8.57 8.03
N SER A 116 -7.15 -8.74 9.34
CA SER A 116 -8.44 -8.64 10.05
C SER A 116 -8.98 -7.22 10.09
N GLY A 117 -8.15 -6.20 9.80
CA GLY A 117 -8.57 -4.81 9.62
C GLY A 117 -9.34 -4.53 8.33
N LEU A 118 -9.53 -5.53 7.46
CA LEU A 118 -10.30 -5.45 6.23
C LEU A 118 -9.89 -4.25 5.35
N LYS A 119 -10.75 -3.25 5.21
CA LYS A 119 -10.45 -2.06 4.41
C LYS A 119 -9.30 -1.23 4.96
N TRP A 120 -9.12 -1.19 6.30
CA TRP A 120 -8.01 -0.48 6.93
C TRP A 120 -6.66 -1.10 6.57
N TYR A 121 -6.61 -2.43 6.42
CA TYR A 121 -5.44 -3.12 5.92
C TYR A 121 -5.10 -2.71 4.49
N SER A 122 -6.09 -2.76 3.58
CA SER A 122 -5.90 -2.35 2.17
C SER A 122 -5.42 -0.90 2.06
N ASN A 123 -6.07 0.00 2.80
CA ASN A 123 -5.69 1.41 2.85
C ASN A 123 -4.28 1.59 3.42
N ALA A 124 -3.94 0.91 4.52
CA ALA A 124 -2.61 0.96 5.11
C ALA A 124 -1.52 0.49 4.15
N GLN A 125 -1.73 -0.60 3.39
CA GLN A 125 -0.76 -1.07 2.40
C GLN A 125 -0.54 -0.03 1.29
N LYS A 126 -1.60 0.65 0.85
CA LYS A 126 -1.50 1.75 -0.11
C LYS A 126 -0.69 2.92 0.46
N GLU A 127 -1.00 3.34 1.68
CA GLU A 127 -0.29 4.47 2.32
C GLU A 127 1.16 4.13 2.68
N ILE A 128 1.48 2.87 3.01
CA ILE A 128 2.88 2.41 3.17
C ILE A 128 3.66 2.64 1.88
N ASN A 129 3.09 2.27 0.72
CA ASN A 129 3.75 2.46 -0.56
C ASN A 129 3.94 3.93 -0.91
N GLU A 130 2.94 4.77 -0.63
CA GLU A 130 3.04 6.22 -0.82
C GLU A 130 4.10 6.84 0.11
N CYS A 131 4.11 6.47 1.39
CA CYS A 131 5.11 6.93 2.35
C CYS A 131 6.53 6.54 1.91
N LYS A 132 6.74 5.31 1.41
CA LYS A 132 8.04 4.89 0.86
C LYS A 132 8.44 5.76 -0.32
N LYS A 133 7.54 6.00 -1.27
CA LYS A 133 7.80 6.85 -2.43
C LYS A 133 8.18 8.28 -2.02
N GLN A 134 7.41 8.88 -1.12
CA GLN A 134 7.67 10.24 -0.61
C GLN A 134 9.00 10.31 0.16
N PHE A 135 9.28 9.32 1.00
CA PHE A 135 10.54 9.21 1.72
C PHE A 135 11.73 9.12 0.78
N ILE A 136 11.66 8.28 -0.26
CA ILE A 136 12.72 8.13 -1.26
C ILE A 136 12.92 9.46 -2.01
N ALA A 137 11.85 10.07 -2.51
CA ALA A 137 11.93 11.34 -3.22
C ALA A 137 12.57 12.45 -2.36
N GLN A 138 12.15 12.59 -1.09
CA GLN A 138 12.71 13.58 -0.17
C GLN A 138 14.21 13.32 0.10
N ASN A 139 14.59 12.08 0.38
CA ASN A 139 15.99 11.76 0.64
C ASN A 139 16.86 11.89 -0.62
N MET A 140 16.34 11.57 -1.80
CA MET A 140 17.05 11.77 -3.05
C MET A 140 17.32 13.25 -3.31
N GLN A 141 16.34 14.12 -3.02
CA GLN A 141 16.53 15.56 -3.10
C GLN A 141 17.60 16.04 -2.12
N LEU A 142 17.51 15.64 -0.85
CA LEU A 142 18.50 16.01 0.17
C LEU A 142 19.91 15.51 -0.16
N ALA A 143 20.02 14.31 -0.73
CA ALA A 143 21.29 13.75 -1.19
C ALA A 143 21.90 14.59 -2.32
N ASN A 144 21.11 14.91 -3.34
CA ASN A 144 21.53 15.76 -4.46
C ASN A 144 21.95 17.15 -3.99
N ASP A 145 21.18 17.78 -3.11
CA ASP A 145 21.49 19.11 -2.57
C ASP A 145 22.77 19.07 -1.71
N SER A 146 22.97 18.02 -0.92
CA SER A 146 24.18 17.85 -0.11
C SER A 146 25.41 17.62 -1.00
N ALA A 147 25.30 16.78 -2.02
CA ALA A 147 26.38 16.50 -2.98
C ALA A 147 26.80 17.76 -3.76
N LYS A 148 25.83 18.56 -4.24
CA LYS A 148 26.09 19.87 -4.89
C LYS A 148 26.85 20.83 -3.98
N ASN A 149 26.57 20.79 -2.68
CA ASN A 149 27.24 21.60 -1.67
C ASN A 149 28.56 20.99 -1.17
N GLY A 150 29.04 19.90 -1.78
CA GLY A 150 30.27 19.20 -1.40
C GLY A 150 30.19 18.45 -0.07
N LYS A 151 29.00 18.31 0.51
CA LYS A 151 28.75 17.56 1.75
C LYS A 151 28.47 16.10 1.43
N TYR A 152 29.51 15.37 1.01
CA TYR A 152 29.38 14.00 0.53
C TYR A 152 28.98 13.00 1.60
N ASP A 153 29.42 13.18 2.85
CA ASP A 153 29.00 12.32 3.97
C ASP A 153 27.50 12.42 4.24
N ASP A 154 26.95 13.63 4.24
CA ASP A 154 25.52 13.88 4.39
C ASP A 154 24.75 13.26 3.21
N ALA A 155 25.23 13.44 1.98
CA ALA A 155 24.62 12.83 0.79
C ALA A 155 24.58 11.29 0.89
N ASN A 156 25.71 10.68 1.25
CA ASN A 156 25.83 9.24 1.44
C ASN A 156 24.91 8.72 2.54
N LYS A 157 24.70 9.48 3.62
CA LYS A 157 23.75 9.13 4.68
C LYS A 157 22.32 9.02 4.13
N TYR A 158 21.85 10.03 3.39
CA TYR A 158 20.50 10.01 2.79
C TYR A 158 20.34 8.87 1.77
N LEU A 159 21.36 8.57 0.96
CA LEU A 159 21.34 7.46 0.01
C LEU A 159 21.30 6.10 0.71
N ASN A 160 22.06 5.93 1.79
CA ASN A 160 22.01 4.72 2.60
C ASN A 160 20.62 4.52 3.23
N ASP A 161 19.97 5.61 3.67
CA ASP A 161 18.62 5.55 4.22
C ASP A 161 17.58 5.13 3.16
N ILE A 162 17.75 5.55 1.89
CA ILE A 162 16.95 5.04 0.77
C ILE A 162 17.16 3.54 0.56
N LEU A 163 18.43 3.09 0.51
CA LEU A 163 18.78 1.70 0.24
C LEU A 163 18.33 0.73 1.34
N LYS A 164 18.07 1.21 2.56
CA LYS A 164 17.41 0.42 3.62
C LYS A 164 15.95 0.10 3.31
N ILE A 165 15.27 0.98 2.56
CA ILE A 165 13.85 0.84 2.20
C ILE A 165 13.68 0.16 0.85
N ASP A 166 14.55 0.50 -0.10
CA ASP A 166 14.60 -0.05 -1.45
C ASP A 166 16.06 -0.35 -1.81
N SER A 167 16.50 -1.56 -1.51
CA SER A 167 17.88 -2.00 -1.77
C SER A 167 18.25 -2.05 -3.24
N ASN A 168 17.27 -1.98 -4.13
CA ASN A 168 17.46 -2.04 -5.58
C ASN A 168 17.24 -0.68 -6.25
N ASN A 169 17.17 0.40 -5.47
CA ASN A 169 17.01 1.74 -6.01
C ASN A 169 18.23 2.13 -6.87
N GLU A 170 18.04 2.14 -8.19
CA GLU A 170 19.11 2.43 -9.16
C GLU A 170 19.60 3.87 -9.04
N ASP A 171 18.69 4.83 -8.89
CA ASP A 171 19.04 6.25 -8.76
C ASP A 171 19.95 6.49 -7.55
N ALA A 172 19.65 5.87 -6.41
CA ALA A 172 20.45 5.99 -5.21
C ALA A 172 21.84 5.36 -5.37
N LYS A 173 21.93 4.19 -6.03
CA LYS A 173 23.22 3.52 -6.34
C LYS A 173 24.07 4.37 -7.29
N ASN A 174 23.50 4.82 -8.39
CA ASN A 174 24.19 5.62 -9.40
C ASN A 174 24.73 6.93 -8.83
N LEU A 175 23.94 7.63 -7.99
CA LEU A 175 24.40 8.86 -7.35
C LEU A 175 25.50 8.58 -6.33
N LYS A 176 25.44 7.44 -5.63
CA LYS A 176 26.49 7.02 -4.71
C LYS A 176 27.82 6.79 -5.44
N ASP A 177 27.79 6.05 -6.53
CA ASP A 177 28.98 5.78 -7.36
C ASP A 177 29.58 7.10 -7.89
N SER A 178 28.73 8.03 -8.35
CA SER A 178 29.15 9.36 -8.82
C SER A 178 29.83 10.19 -7.72
N ILE A 179 29.35 10.09 -6.48
CA ILE A 179 29.95 10.76 -5.33
C ILE A 179 31.32 10.16 -4.99
N ASP A 180 31.43 8.82 -5.01
CA ASP A 180 32.69 8.11 -4.73
C ASP A 180 33.77 8.46 -5.76
N GLU A 181 33.42 8.55 -7.04
CA GLU A 181 34.31 9.05 -8.10
C GLU A 181 34.77 10.49 -7.85
N ALA A 182 33.83 11.40 -7.51
CA ALA A 182 34.15 12.80 -7.25
C ALA A 182 35.06 12.99 -6.02
N MET A 183 34.94 12.14 -5.00
CA MET A 183 35.82 12.14 -3.83
C MET A 183 37.24 11.67 -4.17
N ASN A 184 37.37 10.62 -4.98
CA ASN A 184 38.66 10.10 -5.42
C ASN A 184 39.44 11.11 -6.28
N GLN A 185 38.75 11.81 -7.19
CA GLN A 185 39.36 12.87 -8.01
C GLN A 185 39.84 14.07 -7.16
N LYS A 186 39.14 14.40 -6.07
CA LYS A 186 39.57 15.45 -5.14
C LYS A 186 40.81 15.05 -4.34
N GLN A 187 40.98 13.77 -4.00
CA GLN A 187 42.16 13.25 -3.32
C GLN A 187 43.39 13.17 -4.23
N GLU A 188 43.23 12.89 -5.52
CA GLU A 188 44.34 12.93 -6.49
C GLU A 188 44.83 14.36 -6.76
N ASN A 189 43.93 15.33 -6.85
CA ASN A 189 44.27 16.75 -7.05
C ASN A 189 44.80 17.47 -5.78
N SER A 190 44.86 16.80 -4.63
CA SER A 190 45.39 17.36 -3.37
C SER A 190 46.68 16.70 -2.86
N LYS A 191 47.32 15.82 -3.65
CA LYS A 191 48.71 15.40 -3.40
C LYS A 191 49.67 16.59 -3.61
N PRO A 192 50.62 16.86 -2.70
CA PRO A 192 51.59 17.94 -2.89
C PRO A 192 52.43 17.71 -4.14
N MET A 193 52.57 18.76 -4.95
CA MET A 193 53.50 18.84 -6.06
C MET A 193 54.94 19.04 -5.52
N GLU A 194 55.52 17.98 -4.95
CA GLU A 194 56.98 17.79 -4.81
C GLU A 194 57.40 16.92 -6.00
N GLU A 195 58.29 17.26 -6.93
CA GLU A 195 59.30 18.31 -7.04
C GLU A 195 59.39 18.74 -8.52
N THR A 196 59.59 20.04 -8.76
CA THR A 196 60.10 20.52 -10.06
C THR A 196 61.59 20.85 -9.88
N LYS A 197 62.49 20.03 -10.45
CA LYS A 197 63.75 20.43 -11.16
C LYS A 197 64.74 19.27 -11.31
N GLN A 198 64.96 18.85 -12.57
CA GLN A 198 66.25 18.62 -13.27
C GLN A 198 65.96 17.90 -14.60
N VAL A 199 65.85 18.61 -15.74
CA VAL A 199 66.88 19.03 -16.72
C VAL A 199 67.30 17.93 -17.73
N ALA A 200 67.03 18.25 -19.01
CA ALA A 200 67.75 17.92 -20.26
C ALA A 200 67.58 16.56 -20.98
N GLN A 201 66.84 16.62 -22.10
CA GLN A 201 67.25 16.32 -23.49
C GLN A 201 67.94 14.97 -23.83
N ASN A 202 67.28 14.12 -24.64
CA ASN A 202 67.52 13.96 -26.10
C ASN A 202 66.90 12.67 -26.71
N ASN A 203 66.25 12.86 -27.86
CA ASN A 203 66.35 12.08 -29.12
C ASN A 203 65.72 10.67 -29.31
N THR A 204 64.77 10.66 -30.27
CA THR A 204 64.70 9.83 -31.50
C THR A 204 63.92 8.49 -31.51
N GLU A 205 62.83 8.56 -32.29
CA GLU A 205 62.22 7.61 -33.25
C GLU A 205 62.20 6.07 -33.06
N GLN A 206 60.97 5.58 -33.21
CA GLN A 206 60.49 4.41 -33.98
C GLN A 206 60.65 2.96 -33.46
N SER A 207 59.46 2.39 -33.18
CA SER A 207 58.85 1.23 -33.87
C SER A 207 58.67 -0.10 -33.11
N ASN A 208 57.37 -0.39 -32.92
CA ASN A 208 56.65 -1.65 -33.12
C ASN A 208 56.83 -2.89 -32.21
N VAL A 209 55.71 -3.17 -31.51
CA VAL A 209 54.92 -4.43 -31.51
C VAL A 209 55.36 -5.56 -30.58
N LYS A 210 54.62 -5.73 -29.46
CA LYS A 210 53.61 -6.82 -29.34
C LYS A 210 52.75 -6.73 -28.07
N ASN A 211 51.44 -6.65 -28.29
CA ASN A 211 50.33 -7.34 -27.62
C ASN A 211 50.51 -7.85 -26.18
N ASN A 212 49.61 -7.42 -25.28
CA ASN A 212 48.38 -8.21 -25.09
C ASN A 212 47.20 -7.34 -24.63
N SER A 213 46.05 -7.65 -25.20
CA SER A 213 44.73 -7.03 -25.10
C SER A 213 44.07 -7.11 -23.72
N ASN A 214 43.16 -6.18 -23.44
CA ASN A 214 41.84 -6.60 -23.01
C ASN A 214 40.75 -5.74 -23.68
N LEU A 215 40.24 -6.27 -24.79
CA LEU A 215 38.93 -5.94 -25.33
C LEU A 215 37.91 -6.36 -24.27
N ASN A 216 37.15 -5.44 -23.67
CA ASN A 216 35.88 -5.76 -23.00
C ASN A 216 34.99 -4.56 -22.62
N ASN A 217 35.13 -3.38 -23.25
CA ASN A 217 34.36 -2.18 -22.84
C ASN A 217 33.43 -1.58 -23.92
N ASP A 218 33.17 -2.27 -25.04
CA ASP A 218 32.36 -1.67 -26.13
C ASP A 218 30.88 -2.16 -26.14
N LYS A 219 30.62 -3.43 -25.76
CA LYS A 219 29.26 -3.99 -25.83
C LYS A 219 28.32 -3.50 -24.71
N GLY A 220 28.84 -3.29 -23.50
CA GLY A 220 28.03 -2.86 -22.34
C GLY A 220 27.40 -1.47 -22.50
N ASN A 221 28.07 -0.57 -23.23
CA ASN A 221 27.57 0.77 -23.51
C ASN A 221 26.44 0.78 -24.56
N GLU A 222 26.45 -0.15 -25.52
CA GLU A 222 25.40 -0.26 -26.55
C GLU A 222 24.08 -0.82 -25.97
N TYR A 223 24.16 -1.83 -25.10
CA TYR A 223 22.98 -2.44 -24.47
C TYR A 223 22.30 -1.50 -23.46
N SER A 224 23.09 -0.71 -22.73
CA SER A 224 22.59 0.33 -21.82
C SER A 224 21.82 1.43 -22.57
N GLY A 225 22.31 1.85 -23.75
CA GLY A 225 21.62 2.81 -24.61
C GLY A 225 20.26 2.32 -25.10
N LYS A 226 20.20 1.08 -25.62
CA LYS A 226 18.97 0.46 -26.12
C LYS A 226 17.91 0.26 -25.03
N MET A 227 18.31 -0.08 -23.79
CA MET A 227 17.35 -0.17 -22.67
C MET A 227 16.73 1.18 -22.31
N LYS A 228 17.53 2.26 -22.30
CA LYS A 228 17.02 3.61 -22.05
C LYS A 228 16.00 4.06 -23.10
N GLU A 229 16.21 3.67 -24.35
CA GLU A 229 15.26 3.95 -25.44
C GLU A 229 13.93 3.22 -25.22
N ILE A 230 13.97 1.93 -24.89
CA ILE A 230 12.77 1.13 -24.56
C ILE A 230 12.03 1.72 -23.35
N ASP A 231 12.75 2.14 -22.30
CA ASP A 231 12.12 2.72 -21.11
C ASP A 231 11.41 4.06 -21.40
N ASN A 232 12.00 4.89 -22.27
CA ASN A 232 11.36 6.12 -22.72
C ASN A 232 10.09 5.84 -23.55
N GLU A 233 10.10 4.82 -24.40
CA GLU A 233 8.92 4.41 -25.17
C GLU A 233 7.80 3.87 -24.28
N ILE A 234 8.13 3.03 -23.29
CA ILE A 234 7.16 2.54 -22.30
C ILE A 234 6.53 3.72 -21.53
N TYR A 235 7.35 4.68 -21.09
CA TYR A 235 6.86 5.88 -20.40
C TYR A 235 5.90 6.71 -21.26
N ALA A 236 6.20 6.87 -22.55
CA ALA A 236 5.31 7.57 -23.49
C ALA A 236 3.96 6.85 -23.64
N ILE A 237 3.97 5.53 -23.77
CA ILE A 237 2.76 4.70 -23.87
C ILE A 237 1.92 4.79 -22.58
N GLU A 238 2.55 4.76 -21.41
CA GLU A 238 1.85 4.90 -20.12
C GLU A 238 1.18 6.27 -19.97
N SER A 239 1.86 7.33 -20.41
CA SER A 239 1.32 8.69 -20.44
C SER A 239 0.09 8.78 -21.36
N GLN A 240 0.15 8.20 -22.56
CA GLN A 240 -0.96 8.16 -23.51
C GLN A 240 -2.17 7.38 -22.97
N LYS A 241 -1.93 6.24 -22.30
CA LYS A 241 -2.98 5.39 -21.73
C LYS A 241 -3.76 6.05 -20.60
N LYS A 242 -3.19 7.05 -19.90
CA LYS A 242 -3.79 7.70 -18.73
C LYS A 242 -5.11 8.43 -19.04
N GLY A 243 -5.32 8.82 -20.30
CA GLY A 243 -6.56 9.46 -20.79
C GLY A 243 -7.52 8.51 -21.51
N MET A 244 -7.18 7.23 -21.68
CA MET A 244 -7.94 6.28 -22.49
C MET A 244 -8.94 5.47 -21.66
N TYR A 245 -10.08 5.13 -22.26
CA TYR A 245 -11.01 4.18 -21.67
C TYR A 245 -10.43 2.76 -21.73
N LYS A 246 -10.32 2.07 -20.58
CA LYS A 246 -9.65 0.75 -20.47
C LYS A 246 -10.25 -0.36 -21.35
N GLY A 247 -11.49 -0.20 -21.81
CA GLY A 247 -12.15 -1.15 -22.70
C GLY A 247 -12.05 -0.79 -24.19
N SER A 248 -11.39 0.31 -24.56
CA SER A 248 -11.25 0.71 -25.96
C SER A 248 -10.19 -0.11 -26.67
N GLU A 249 -10.36 -0.25 -27.99
CA GLU A 249 -9.36 -0.93 -28.82
C GLU A 249 -8.02 -0.20 -28.81
N GLU A 250 -8.00 1.15 -28.73
CA GLU A 250 -6.74 1.88 -28.61
C GLU A 250 -6.00 1.57 -27.31
N TYR A 251 -6.71 1.43 -26.19
CA TYR A 251 -6.09 1.03 -24.92
C TYR A 251 -5.50 -0.38 -24.98
N ARG A 252 -6.19 -1.31 -25.65
CA ARG A 252 -5.71 -2.69 -25.84
C ARG A 252 -4.48 -2.74 -26.73
N GLN A 253 -4.45 -1.96 -27.81
CA GLN A 253 -3.30 -1.85 -28.71
C GLN A 253 -2.09 -1.24 -27.98
N ALA A 254 -2.30 -0.15 -27.23
CA ALA A 254 -1.24 0.46 -26.42
C ALA A 254 -0.72 -0.49 -25.33
N LEU A 255 -1.59 -1.28 -24.71
CA LEU A 255 -1.19 -2.31 -23.74
C LEU A 255 -0.38 -3.42 -24.40
N GLN A 256 -0.76 -3.86 -25.59
CA GLN A 256 -0.03 -4.88 -26.34
C GLN A 256 1.36 -4.40 -26.74
N GLN A 257 1.48 -3.16 -27.25
CA GLN A 257 2.77 -2.52 -27.55
C GLN A 257 3.68 -2.44 -26.33
N GLN A 258 3.13 -2.06 -25.16
CA GLN A 258 3.89 -2.04 -23.91
C GLN A 258 4.42 -3.43 -23.52
N ILE A 259 3.61 -4.48 -23.68
CA ILE A 259 4.02 -5.87 -23.40
C ILE A 259 5.15 -6.32 -24.33
N ASP A 260 5.09 -5.95 -25.61
CA ASP A 260 6.09 -6.35 -26.58
C ASP A 260 7.43 -5.63 -26.36
N LEU A 261 7.41 -4.36 -25.94
CA LEU A 261 8.61 -3.63 -25.50
C LEU A 261 9.25 -4.24 -24.25
N LEU A 262 8.44 -4.67 -23.27
CA LEU A 262 8.93 -5.37 -22.09
C LEU A 262 9.60 -6.71 -22.42
N LYS A 263 9.09 -7.43 -23.43
CA LYS A 263 9.76 -8.65 -23.92
C LYS A 263 11.09 -8.33 -24.58
N GLN A 264 11.14 -7.31 -25.44
CA GLN A 264 12.40 -6.88 -26.07
C GLN A 264 13.45 -6.47 -25.03
N LYS A 265 13.04 -5.79 -23.96
CA LYS A 265 13.92 -5.43 -22.84
C LYS A 265 14.49 -6.68 -22.17
N ASN A 266 13.66 -7.69 -21.90
CA ASN A 266 14.11 -8.94 -21.31
C ASN A 266 15.04 -9.73 -22.23
N ASP A 267 14.75 -9.81 -23.53
CA ASP A 267 15.64 -10.44 -24.51
C ASP A 267 17.01 -9.76 -24.56
N LEU A 268 17.05 -8.44 -24.38
CA LEU A 268 18.29 -7.68 -24.32
C LEU A 268 19.08 -7.99 -23.03
N ILE A 269 18.39 -8.13 -21.89
CA ILE A 269 18.99 -8.55 -20.63
C ILE A 269 19.60 -9.95 -20.76
N ASP A 270 18.90 -10.88 -21.38
CA ASP A 270 19.38 -12.24 -21.63
C ASP A 270 20.61 -12.26 -22.57
N GLN A 271 20.69 -11.30 -23.51
CA GLN A 271 21.87 -11.14 -24.37
C GLN A 271 23.08 -10.55 -23.64
N MET A 272 22.87 -9.69 -22.64
CA MET A 272 23.97 -9.18 -21.80
C MET A 272 24.57 -10.24 -20.88
N GLN A 273 23.81 -11.27 -20.54
CA GLN A 273 24.21 -12.34 -19.61
C GLN A 273 24.93 -13.52 -20.31
N LYS A 274 25.02 -13.52 -21.64
CA LYS A 274 25.70 -14.53 -22.47
C LYS A 274 27.07 -14.06 -22.92
#